data_AF-A0A6S7I4Z7-F1
#
_entry.id   AF-A0A6S7I4Z7-F1
#
_cell.length_a   1.000
_cell.length_b   1.000
_cell.length_c   1.000
_cell.angle_alpha   90.00
_cell.angle_beta   90.00
_cell.angle_gamma   90.00
#
_symmetry.space_group_name_H-M   'P 1'
#
loop_
_entity.id
_entity.type
_entity.pdbx_description
1 polymer ?
#
loop_
_entity_poly.entity_id
_entity_poly.type
_entity_poly.pdbx_seq_one_letter_code
_entity_poly.pdbx_strand_id
1 'polypeptide(L)'
;MDNLTLQLENTLIITHPLCFPGIVNLTPTSCSALLIRDPSTRSGMYYINPQGLSSSPFVQVYCNMTSTEGVGVTEIGHDNESRTLVVGYEGAGSYKRSIKYVISMEHIIAIMNLSKNCEQLIKYECHGSFIRNGGWWVSRQGSKMNYWGGAAVNSGKCACGMADTCAGGGKCNCDANDYTWREDSGYLTDKNTLPVTELRFCDTGDKREKGYHTLGKLRCWG
;
A
#
# COMPACT_ATOMS: atom_id res chain seq x y z
N MET A 1 -61.91 -24.72 34.59
CA MET A 1 -62.17 -23.42 33.94
C MET A 1 -61.47 -22.39 34.81
N ASP A 2 -60.40 -21.70 34.48
CA ASP A 2 -59.47 -21.59 33.34
C ASP A 2 -58.22 -20.91 33.96
N ASN A 3 -57.01 -21.45 33.82
CA ASN A 3 -56.03 -21.24 32.75
C ASN A 3 -55.01 -20.10 33.06
N LEU A 4 -53.73 -20.50 32.96
CA LEU A 4 -52.44 -19.79 32.79
C LEU A 4 -52.39 -18.25 32.91
N THR A 5 -51.33 -17.60 33.41
CA THR A 5 -49.94 -17.67 32.91
C THR A 5 -48.98 -16.88 33.83
N LEU A 6 -47.74 -17.36 33.97
CA LEU A 6 -46.59 -16.67 34.57
C LEU A 6 -46.17 -15.41 33.78
N GLN A 7 -45.75 -14.35 34.48
CA GLN A 7 -44.63 -13.50 34.04
C GLN A 7 -43.71 -13.16 35.23
N LEU A 8 -42.42 -13.49 35.07
CA LEU A 8 -41.33 -13.16 35.97
C LEU A 8 -40.94 -11.69 35.79
N GLU A 9 -41.02 -10.89 36.86
CA GLU A 9 -40.39 -9.58 36.90
C GLU A 9 -38.91 -9.71 37.31
N ASN A 10 -38.05 -9.21 36.43
CA ASN A 10 -36.61 -9.31 36.50
C ASN A 10 -36.05 -8.18 37.38
N THR A 11 -35.80 -8.47 38.66
CA THR A 11 -35.01 -7.57 39.52
C THR A 11 -33.83 -8.36 40.08
N LEU A 12 -32.63 -8.21 39.51
CA LEU A 12 -31.41 -8.70 40.15
C LEU A 12 -30.43 -7.56 40.37
N ILE A 13 -30.34 -7.22 41.65
CA ILE A 13 -29.34 -6.37 42.28
C ILE A 13 -27.98 -7.05 42.12
N ILE A 14 -27.02 -6.38 41.48
CA ILE A 14 -25.65 -6.91 41.36
C ILE A 14 -24.88 -6.58 42.64
N THR A 15 -24.84 -7.53 43.56
CA THR A 15 -23.86 -7.57 44.65
C THR A 15 -22.80 -8.63 44.34
N HIS A 16 -21.53 -8.23 44.39
CA HIS A 16 -20.26 -8.98 44.32
C HIS A 16 -19.54 -9.11 42.96
N PRO A 17 -18.19 -9.01 42.96
CA PRO A 17 -17.37 -8.95 41.76
C PRO A 17 -17.16 -10.36 41.20
N LEU A 18 -17.72 -10.64 40.03
CA LEU A 18 -17.39 -11.84 39.27
C LEU A 18 -16.12 -11.58 38.45
N CYS A 19 -15.07 -12.31 38.79
CA CYS A 19 -13.88 -12.49 37.99
C CYS A 19 -14.27 -13.17 36.66
N PHE A 20 -14.16 -12.44 35.53
CA PHE A 20 -14.30 -13.03 34.19
C PHE A 20 -12.91 -13.43 33.67
N PRO A 21 -12.61 -14.73 33.49
CA PRO A 21 -11.43 -15.17 32.76
C PRO A 21 -11.74 -15.02 31.26
N GLY A 22 -11.31 -13.91 30.67
CA GLY A 22 -11.48 -13.69 29.23
C GLY A 22 -11.65 -12.23 28.89
N ILE A 23 -10.55 -11.48 28.89
CA ILE A 23 -10.50 -10.22 28.15
C ILE A 23 -10.61 -10.63 26.68
N VAL A 24 -11.80 -10.48 26.10
CA VAL A 24 -11.98 -10.51 24.65
C VAL A 24 -11.00 -9.48 24.10
N ASN A 25 -10.13 -9.84 23.16
CA ASN A 25 -9.24 -8.86 22.51
C ASN A 25 -10.11 -7.81 21.80
N LEU A 26 -10.38 -6.68 22.47
CA LEU A 26 -11.34 -5.67 22.03
C LEU A 26 -10.90 -4.94 20.75
N THR A 27 -9.63 -5.09 20.38
CA THR A 27 -9.04 -4.38 19.23
C THR A 27 -9.14 -5.25 17.97
N PRO A 28 -9.71 -4.74 16.87
CA PRO A 28 -9.80 -5.47 15.62
C PRO A 28 -8.41 -5.77 15.05
N THR A 29 -8.27 -6.91 14.36
CA THR A 29 -6.99 -7.33 13.77
C THR A 29 -6.63 -6.58 12.49
N SER A 30 -7.62 -6.02 11.80
CA SER A 30 -7.47 -5.28 10.55
C SER A 30 -8.64 -4.30 10.36
N CYS A 31 -8.50 -3.41 9.38
CA CYS A 31 -9.60 -2.54 8.97
C CYS A 31 -10.82 -3.33 8.46
N SER A 32 -10.62 -4.46 7.75
CA SER A 32 -11.70 -5.37 7.37
C SER A 32 -12.42 -5.95 8.59
N ALA A 33 -11.67 -6.42 9.60
CA ALA A 33 -12.26 -6.98 10.82
C ALA A 33 -13.08 -5.92 11.59
N LEU A 34 -12.60 -4.68 11.59
CA LEU A 34 -13.33 -3.54 12.17
C LEU A 34 -14.65 -3.29 11.43
N LEU A 35 -14.63 -3.25 10.09
CA LEU A 35 -15.82 -3.01 9.27
C LEU A 35 -16.85 -4.16 9.38
N ILE A 36 -16.38 -5.41 9.47
CA ILE A 36 -17.26 -6.58 9.68
C ILE A 36 -17.97 -6.49 11.04
N ARG A 37 -17.24 -6.05 12.08
CA ARG A 37 -17.81 -5.91 13.43
C ARG A 37 -18.85 -4.80 13.51
N ASP A 38 -18.61 -3.69 12.82
CA ASP A 38 -19.52 -2.54 12.76
C ASP A 38 -19.58 -2.00 11.32
N PRO A 39 -20.57 -2.45 10.53
CA PRO A 39 -20.76 -2.00 9.14
C PRO A 39 -21.05 -0.50 8.98
N SER A 40 -21.35 0.22 10.07
CA SER A 40 -21.53 1.67 10.06
C SER A 40 -20.22 2.46 10.21
N THR A 41 -19.10 1.74 10.45
CA THR A 41 -17.77 2.33 10.61
C THR A 41 -17.39 3.14 9.38
N ARG A 42 -17.00 4.41 9.61
CA ARG A 42 -16.56 5.32 8.55
C ARG A 42 -15.04 5.25 8.35
N SER A 43 -14.56 5.79 7.24
CA SER A 43 -13.12 5.93 7.02
C SER A 43 -12.48 6.84 8.06
N GLY A 44 -11.28 6.50 8.54
CA GLY A 44 -10.60 7.26 9.59
C GLY A 44 -9.36 6.57 10.16
N MET A 45 -8.75 7.17 11.19
CA MET A 45 -7.62 6.59 11.91
C MET A 45 -8.11 5.64 13.01
N TYR A 46 -7.58 4.41 13.03
CA TYR A 46 -7.93 3.39 14.00
C TYR A 46 -6.69 2.66 14.51
N TYR A 47 -6.76 2.16 15.74
CA TYR A 47 -5.80 1.17 16.23
C TYR A 47 -6.26 -0.22 15.81
N ILE A 48 -5.34 -0.97 15.19
CA ILE A 48 -5.52 -2.39 14.88
C ILE A 48 -4.44 -3.20 15.58
N ASN A 49 -4.72 -4.49 15.78
CA ASN A 49 -3.78 -5.45 16.33
C ASN A 49 -3.46 -6.55 15.28
N PRO A 50 -2.59 -6.27 14.30
CA PRO A 50 -2.15 -7.28 13.37
C PRO A 50 -1.39 -8.36 14.15
N GLN A 51 -2.01 -9.53 14.28
CA GLN A 51 -1.47 -10.68 15.01
C GLN A 51 -0.03 -11.01 14.59
N GLY A 52 0.77 -11.50 15.54
CA GLY A 52 2.15 -11.94 15.30
C GLY A 52 3.24 -11.08 15.92
N LEU A 53 2.89 -9.95 16.55
CA LEU A 53 3.85 -9.06 17.21
C LEU A 53 3.67 -9.10 18.73
N SER A 54 4.66 -9.66 19.43
CA SER A 54 4.60 -9.84 20.90
C SER A 54 5.00 -8.60 21.69
N SER A 55 5.83 -7.72 21.11
CA SER A 55 6.41 -6.54 21.78
C SER A 55 5.61 -5.24 21.55
N SER A 56 4.94 -5.11 20.39
CA SER A 56 4.12 -3.94 20.03
C SER A 56 2.91 -4.37 19.20
N PRO A 57 1.89 -4.98 19.81
CA PRO A 57 0.77 -5.57 19.08
C PRO A 57 -0.09 -4.52 18.36
N PHE A 58 -0.17 -3.29 18.89
CA PHE A 58 -1.05 -2.26 18.36
C PHE A 58 -0.32 -1.30 17.41
N VAL A 59 -1.01 -0.90 16.35
CA VAL A 59 -0.55 0.11 15.40
C VAL A 59 -1.71 0.98 14.95
N GLN A 60 -1.46 2.29 14.84
CA GLN A 60 -2.44 3.24 14.33
C GLN A 60 -2.32 3.31 12.80
N VAL A 61 -3.43 3.09 12.09
CA VAL A 61 -3.50 3.08 10.62
C VAL A 61 -4.72 3.86 10.14
N TYR A 62 -4.70 4.28 8.87
CA TYR A 62 -5.90 4.80 8.22
C TYR A 62 -6.69 3.63 7.63
N CYS A 63 -7.95 3.48 8.04
CA CYS A 63 -8.88 2.55 7.45
C CYS A 63 -9.77 3.30 6.44
N ASN A 64 -9.69 2.92 5.17
CA ASN A 64 -10.61 3.34 4.14
C ASN A 64 -11.74 2.31 4.02
N MET A 65 -12.92 2.67 4.54
CA MET A 65 -14.10 1.79 4.58
C MET A 65 -14.98 1.91 3.34
N THR A 66 -14.59 2.79 2.41
CA THR A 66 -15.42 3.18 1.25
C THR A 66 -14.84 2.74 -0.09
N SER A 67 -13.53 2.46 -0.16
CA SER A 67 -12.86 2.22 -1.44
C SER A 67 -13.12 0.83 -2.04
N THR A 68 -13.63 -0.10 -1.25
CA THR A 68 -13.95 -1.46 -1.69
C THR A 68 -15.20 -1.89 -0.94
N GLU A 69 -16.26 -2.20 -1.67
CA GLU A 69 -17.57 -2.47 -1.09
C GLU A 69 -17.49 -3.62 -0.06
N GLY A 70 -17.91 -3.34 1.17
CA GLY A 70 -17.88 -4.30 2.27
C GLY A 70 -16.49 -4.67 2.79
N VAL A 71 -15.41 -3.99 2.35
CA VAL A 71 -14.04 -4.30 2.77
C VAL A 71 -13.31 -3.07 3.29
N GLY A 72 -12.83 -3.15 4.53
CA GLY A 72 -12.00 -2.11 5.14
C GLY A 72 -10.55 -2.19 4.65
N VAL A 73 -10.12 -1.23 3.85
CA VAL A 73 -8.75 -1.16 3.32
C VAL A 73 -7.84 -0.45 4.30
N THR A 74 -6.73 -1.09 4.66
CA THR A 74 -5.67 -0.46 5.47
C THR A 74 -4.77 0.35 4.54
N GLU A 75 -4.69 1.66 4.72
CA GLU A 75 -3.78 2.54 3.98
C GLU A 75 -2.60 2.96 4.85
N ILE A 76 -1.39 2.74 4.35
CA ILE A 76 -0.13 3.02 5.05
C ILE A 76 0.66 4.05 4.25
N GLY A 77 0.76 5.25 4.81
CA GLY A 77 1.44 6.39 4.19
C GLY A 77 2.94 6.43 4.39
N HIS A 78 3.59 7.35 3.69
CA HIS A 78 5.03 7.61 3.76
C HIS A 78 5.39 9.07 3.45
N ASP A 79 6.66 9.42 3.61
CA ASP A 79 7.21 10.77 3.51
C ASP A 79 7.33 11.33 2.07
N ASN A 80 6.72 10.70 1.06
CA ASN A 80 6.90 11.14 -0.34
C ASN A 80 5.77 10.75 -1.29
N GLU A 81 4.53 11.04 -0.89
CA GLU A 81 3.35 10.72 -1.70
C GLU A 81 3.10 11.74 -2.82
N SER A 82 3.71 12.92 -2.76
CA SER A 82 3.57 13.98 -3.77
C SER A 82 4.48 13.78 -4.97
N ARG A 83 4.03 14.25 -6.13
CA ARG A 83 4.81 14.31 -7.37
C ARG A 83 6.14 15.05 -7.15
N THR A 84 7.25 14.35 -7.33
CA THR A 84 8.59 14.84 -6.99
C THR A 84 9.46 14.94 -8.24
N LEU A 85 10.07 16.11 -8.46
CA LEU A 85 10.95 16.39 -9.61
C LEU A 85 12.28 15.61 -9.52
N VAL A 86 12.73 15.13 -10.66
CA VAL A 86 14.06 14.52 -10.89
C VAL A 86 14.76 15.29 -12.01
N VAL A 87 15.87 15.95 -11.68
CA VAL A 87 16.74 16.70 -12.61
C VAL A 87 18.19 16.66 -12.13
N GLY A 88 19.13 16.64 -13.07
CA GLY A 88 20.56 16.67 -12.81
C GLY A 88 21.22 15.31 -12.56
N TYR A 89 20.57 14.21 -12.96
CA TYR A 89 21.03 12.84 -12.69
C TYR A 89 21.26 12.06 -13.98
N GLU A 90 22.51 11.86 -14.36
CA GLU A 90 22.89 11.18 -15.61
C GLU A 90 23.09 9.67 -15.43
N GLY A 91 23.92 9.27 -14.47
CA GLY A 91 24.27 7.86 -14.26
C GLY A 91 23.08 7.01 -13.79
N ALA A 92 23.01 5.75 -14.22
CA ALA A 92 21.94 4.82 -13.86
C ALA A 92 21.68 4.77 -12.33
N GLY A 93 20.43 5.04 -11.92
CA GLY A 93 20.00 5.09 -10.52
C GLY A 93 20.75 6.10 -9.64
N SER A 94 21.38 7.11 -10.24
CA SER A 94 22.07 8.18 -9.51
C SER A 94 21.10 9.06 -8.73
N TYR A 95 19.88 9.27 -9.21
CA TYR A 95 18.80 9.75 -8.36
C TYR A 95 18.41 8.64 -7.39
N LYS A 96 18.35 8.98 -6.09
CA LYS A 96 17.92 8.07 -5.03
C LYS A 96 16.91 8.76 -4.13
N ARG A 97 15.69 8.19 -4.05
CA ARG A 97 14.72 8.52 -3.00
C ARG A 97 14.45 7.30 -2.14
N SER A 98 14.92 7.33 -0.89
CA SER A 98 14.50 6.38 0.14
C SER A 98 13.12 6.76 0.67
N ILE A 99 12.27 5.77 0.92
CA ILE A 99 10.89 5.93 1.39
C ILE A 99 10.80 5.59 2.88
N LYS A 100 10.29 6.53 3.67
CA LYS A 100 10.08 6.36 5.11
C LYS A 100 8.58 6.28 5.40
N TYR A 101 8.11 5.07 5.70
CA TYR A 101 6.73 4.82 6.11
C TYR A 101 6.44 5.37 7.50
N VAL A 102 5.17 5.69 7.75
CA VAL A 102 4.68 6.25 9.03
C VAL A 102 4.63 5.22 10.17
N ILE A 103 4.77 3.93 9.86
CA ILE A 103 4.84 2.82 10.80
C ILE A 103 6.05 1.92 10.50
N SER A 104 6.43 1.08 11.45
CA SER A 104 7.58 0.19 11.30
C SER A 104 7.38 -0.84 10.17
N MET A 105 8.47 -1.27 9.55
CA MET A 105 8.42 -2.34 8.54
C MET A 105 7.88 -3.66 9.13
N GLU A 106 8.13 -3.91 10.42
CA GLU A 106 7.58 -5.05 11.16
C GLU A 106 6.04 -5.01 11.19
N HIS A 107 5.44 -3.85 11.54
CA HIS A 107 3.99 -3.66 11.48
C HIS A 107 3.44 -3.80 10.07
N ILE A 108 4.12 -3.26 9.06
CA ILE A 108 3.71 -3.38 7.66
C ILE A 108 3.65 -4.85 7.25
N ILE A 109 4.70 -5.62 7.55
CA ILE A 109 4.76 -7.05 7.21
C ILE A 109 3.64 -7.82 7.93
N ALA A 110 3.35 -7.52 9.20
CA ALA A 110 2.26 -8.16 9.94
C ALA A 110 0.89 -7.87 9.28
N ILE A 111 0.62 -6.64 8.87
CA ILE A 111 -0.60 -6.26 8.14
C ILE A 111 -0.67 -6.97 6.79
N MET A 112 0.44 -6.99 6.03
CA MET A 112 0.52 -7.66 4.73
C MET A 112 0.26 -9.17 4.84
N ASN A 113 0.79 -9.83 5.89
CA ASN A 113 0.60 -11.26 6.10
C ASN A 113 -0.86 -11.64 6.39
N LEU A 114 -1.60 -10.75 7.06
CA LEU A 114 -3.03 -10.95 7.35
C LEU A 114 -3.94 -10.60 6.18
N SER A 115 -3.47 -9.81 5.22
CA SER A 115 -4.29 -9.32 4.12
C SER A 115 -4.25 -10.29 2.94
N LYS A 116 -5.38 -10.49 2.25
CA LYS A 116 -5.40 -11.26 0.99
C LYS A 116 -4.68 -10.53 -0.14
N ASN A 117 -4.86 -9.21 -0.23
CA ASN A 117 -4.31 -8.37 -1.27
C ASN A 117 -3.51 -7.22 -0.67
N CYS A 118 -2.45 -6.82 -1.36
CA CYS A 118 -1.84 -5.52 -1.17
C CYS A 118 -1.45 -4.92 -2.51
N GLU A 119 -1.56 -3.61 -2.63
CA GLU A 119 -1.12 -2.88 -3.82
C GLU A 119 -0.43 -1.57 -3.43
N GLN A 120 0.40 -1.07 -4.34
CA GLN A 120 1.00 0.25 -4.22
C GLN A 120 1.10 0.89 -5.60
N LEU A 121 0.55 2.09 -5.75
CA LEU A 121 0.65 2.87 -6.99
C LEU A 121 2.10 3.31 -7.17
N ILE A 122 2.66 3.10 -8.35
CA ILE A 122 3.94 3.68 -8.77
C ILE A 122 3.75 4.38 -10.12
N LYS A 123 4.35 5.56 -10.27
CA LYS A 123 4.25 6.38 -11.47
C LYS A 123 5.57 7.09 -11.74
N TYR A 124 5.98 7.09 -13.00
CA TYR A 124 7.07 7.91 -13.53
C TYR A 124 6.60 8.65 -14.78
N GLU A 125 6.78 9.96 -14.76
CA GLU A 125 6.61 10.84 -15.92
C GLU A 125 7.99 11.26 -16.39
N CYS A 126 8.24 11.22 -17.69
CA CYS A 126 9.55 11.44 -18.26
C CYS A 126 9.45 12.36 -19.48
N HIS A 127 10.47 13.17 -19.67
CA HIS A 127 10.65 14.03 -20.84
C HIS A 127 12.11 13.96 -21.25
N GLY A 128 12.40 13.15 -22.27
CA GLY A 128 13.78 12.79 -22.59
C GLY A 128 14.47 12.08 -21.42
N SER A 129 13.78 11.16 -20.75
CA SER A 129 14.36 10.41 -19.63
C SER A 129 13.98 8.95 -19.70
N PHE A 130 14.99 8.08 -19.67
CA PHE A 130 14.87 6.64 -19.87
C PHE A 130 14.67 5.88 -18.56
N ILE A 131 13.65 5.02 -18.51
CA ILE A 131 13.39 4.17 -17.33
C ILE A 131 14.11 2.82 -17.42
N ARG A 132 14.14 2.18 -18.60
CA ARG A 132 14.78 0.87 -18.75
C ARG A 132 16.29 0.98 -18.52
N ASN A 133 16.92 0.02 -17.85
CA ASN A 133 18.36 0.04 -17.51
C ASN A 133 18.86 1.24 -16.66
N GLY A 134 18.04 2.25 -16.42
CA GLY A 134 18.41 3.51 -15.76
C GLY A 134 17.62 3.82 -14.49
N GLY A 135 16.34 3.47 -14.48
CA GLY A 135 15.44 3.59 -13.33
C GLY A 135 14.91 2.24 -12.84
N TRP A 136 14.60 2.17 -11.54
CA TRP A 136 13.99 1.01 -10.91
C TRP A 136 13.43 1.38 -9.53
N TRP A 137 12.57 0.53 -8.99
CA TRP A 137 12.20 0.57 -7.58
C TRP A 137 12.89 -0.57 -6.82
N VAL A 138 13.04 -0.39 -5.51
CA VAL A 138 13.68 -1.35 -4.61
C VAL A 138 12.65 -1.96 -3.66
N SER A 139 12.67 -3.29 -3.54
CA SER A 139 11.75 -4.05 -2.69
C SER A 139 12.05 -3.88 -1.20
N ARG A 140 11.15 -4.36 -0.32
CA ARG A 140 11.41 -4.39 1.12
C ARG A 140 12.65 -5.20 1.53
N GLN A 141 13.07 -6.14 0.69
CA GLN A 141 14.28 -6.95 0.89
C GLN A 141 15.55 -6.30 0.35
N GLY A 142 15.45 -5.10 -0.24
CA GLY A 142 16.58 -4.43 -0.88
C GLY A 142 16.86 -4.89 -2.31
N SER A 143 15.97 -5.69 -2.91
CA SER A 143 16.16 -6.18 -4.27
C SER A 143 15.81 -5.11 -5.31
N LYS A 144 16.66 -4.94 -6.31
CA LYS A 144 16.37 -4.14 -7.51
C LYS A 144 15.30 -4.83 -8.34
N MET A 145 14.17 -4.17 -8.54
CA MET A 145 13.05 -4.70 -9.30
C MET A 145 13.15 -4.31 -10.77
N ASN A 146 12.65 -5.18 -11.65
CA ASN A 146 12.80 -5.03 -13.11
C ASN A 146 11.48 -4.84 -13.86
N TYR A 147 10.36 -4.72 -13.16
CA TYR A 147 9.03 -4.49 -13.75
C TYR A 147 8.38 -3.25 -13.12
N TRP A 148 7.39 -2.69 -13.80
CA TRP A 148 6.69 -1.49 -13.35
C TRP A 148 5.23 -1.76 -13.00
N GLY A 149 4.54 -0.72 -12.50
CA GLY A 149 3.11 -0.77 -12.20
C GLY A 149 2.29 -1.28 -13.39
N GLY A 150 1.33 -2.18 -13.11
CA GLY A 150 0.48 -2.80 -14.13
C GLY A 150 1.15 -3.85 -15.02
N ALA A 151 2.45 -4.14 -14.83
CA ALA A 151 3.14 -5.22 -15.53
C ALA A 151 3.21 -6.50 -14.69
N ALA A 152 3.40 -7.64 -15.36
CA ALA A 152 3.67 -8.90 -14.67
C ALA A 152 5.03 -8.86 -13.95
N VAL A 153 5.12 -9.51 -12.79
CA VAL A 153 6.36 -9.64 -12.02
C VAL A 153 7.44 -10.27 -12.90
N ASN A 154 8.67 -9.75 -12.82
CA ASN A 154 9.82 -10.20 -13.59
C ASN A 154 9.73 -10.03 -15.12
N SER A 155 8.69 -9.36 -15.64
CA SER A 155 8.49 -9.20 -17.09
C SER A 155 9.54 -8.33 -17.78
N GLY A 156 10.25 -7.46 -17.06
CA GLY A 156 11.11 -6.46 -17.68
C GLY A 156 10.34 -5.33 -18.37
N LYS A 157 9.02 -5.22 -18.16
CA LYS A 157 8.10 -4.36 -18.90
C LYS A 157 7.30 -3.43 -17.97
N CYS A 158 6.69 -2.42 -18.56
CA CYS A 158 5.63 -1.60 -17.98
C CYS A 158 4.25 -2.02 -18.52
N ALA A 159 3.16 -1.43 -18.00
CA ALA A 159 1.79 -1.75 -18.43
C ALA A 159 1.61 -1.67 -19.96
N CYS A 160 2.08 -0.61 -20.61
CA CYS A 160 1.99 -0.48 -22.07
C CYS A 160 2.74 -1.60 -22.80
N GLY A 161 3.81 -2.13 -22.21
CA GLY A 161 4.64 -3.18 -22.81
C GLY A 161 4.01 -4.55 -22.68
N MET A 162 3.12 -4.73 -21.71
CA MET A 162 2.25 -5.90 -21.64
C MET A 162 1.16 -5.87 -22.71
N ALA A 163 0.72 -4.67 -23.10
CA ALA A 163 -0.33 -4.46 -24.09
C ALA A 163 0.19 -4.17 -25.50
N ASP A 164 1.51 -4.16 -25.71
CA ASP A 164 2.18 -3.78 -26.96
C ASP A 164 1.71 -2.41 -27.51
N THR A 165 1.47 -1.45 -26.60
CA THR A 165 0.99 -0.10 -26.89
C THR A 165 1.99 1.01 -26.54
N CYS A 166 3.21 0.65 -26.12
CA CYS A 166 4.20 1.66 -25.73
C CYS A 166 4.60 2.55 -26.90
N ALA A 167 4.79 3.83 -26.58
CA ALA A 167 5.47 4.77 -27.45
C ALA A 167 6.83 4.24 -27.94
N GLY A 168 7.15 4.43 -29.22
CA GLY A 168 8.41 3.98 -29.82
C GLY A 168 8.60 2.47 -29.90
N GLY A 169 7.60 1.65 -29.54
CA GLY A 169 7.70 0.18 -29.55
C GLY A 169 8.60 -0.40 -28.45
N GLY A 170 8.92 0.39 -27.42
CA GLY A 170 9.73 -0.02 -26.27
C GLY A 170 8.99 -0.95 -25.29
N LYS A 171 9.63 -1.24 -24.14
CA LYS A 171 9.00 -2.03 -23.07
C LYS A 171 8.19 -1.15 -22.11
N CYS A 172 8.44 0.15 -22.15
CA CYS A 172 7.83 1.21 -21.36
C CYS A 172 7.67 2.46 -22.24
N ASN A 173 6.72 3.35 -21.92
CA ASN A 173 6.55 4.60 -22.66
C ASN A 173 7.77 5.51 -22.54
N CYS A 174 8.39 5.55 -21.37
CA CYS A 174 9.62 6.30 -21.12
C CYS A 174 10.84 5.73 -21.85
N ASP A 175 10.73 4.53 -22.44
CA ASP A 175 11.80 4.02 -23.30
C ASP A 175 11.91 4.80 -24.62
N ALA A 176 10.89 5.58 -25.00
CA ALA A 176 10.91 6.37 -26.23
C ALA A 176 11.99 7.48 -26.21
N ASN A 177 12.32 7.98 -25.02
CA ASN A 177 13.35 9.01 -24.78
C ASN A 177 13.29 10.20 -25.76
N ASP A 178 12.09 10.74 -26.02
CA ASP A 178 11.81 11.56 -27.21
C ASP A 178 11.43 13.02 -26.93
N TYR A 179 11.99 13.64 -25.87
CA TYR A 179 11.67 15.02 -25.42
C TYR A 179 10.17 15.36 -25.47
N THR A 180 9.33 14.34 -25.28
CA THR A 180 7.88 14.42 -25.20
C THR A 180 7.51 13.90 -23.82
N TRP A 181 6.57 14.55 -23.15
CA TRP A 181 6.08 14.04 -21.87
C TRP A 181 5.40 12.70 -22.09
N ARG A 182 5.94 11.68 -21.42
CA ARG A 182 5.49 10.29 -21.45
C ARG A 182 5.30 9.83 -20.00
N GLU A 183 4.55 8.75 -19.80
CA GLU A 183 4.24 8.23 -18.48
C GLU A 183 4.19 6.70 -18.48
N ASP A 184 4.77 6.11 -17.44
CA ASP A 184 4.52 4.72 -17.05
C ASP A 184 3.98 4.72 -15.61
N SER A 185 2.77 4.19 -15.44
CA SER A 185 2.09 4.14 -14.15
C SER A 185 1.24 2.89 -13.98
N GLY A 186 0.94 2.55 -12.73
CA GLY A 186 0.06 1.44 -12.38
C GLY A 186 0.32 0.90 -10.98
N TYR A 187 -0.44 -0.11 -10.58
CA TYR A 187 -0.27 -0.75 -9.29
C TYR A 187 0.77 -1.87 -9.36
N LEU A 188 1.67 -1.87 -8.39
CA LEU A 188 2.44 -3.04 -7.98
C LEU A 188 1.55 -3.87 -7.05
N THR A 189 1.46 -5.18 -7.26
CA THR A 189 0.53 -6.06 -6.51
C THR A 189 1.21 -7.29 -5.91
N ASP A 190 2.51 -7.48 -6.16
CA ASP A 190 3.26 -8.60 -5.59
C ASP A 190 3.59 -8.35 -4.12
N LYS A 191 2.80 -8.98 -3.24
CA LYS A 191 3.01 -8.98 -1.79
C LYS A 191 4.39 -9.48 -1.38
N ASN A 192 5.07 -10.29 -2.19
CA ASN A 192 6.39 -10.81 -1.84
C ASN A 192 7.49 -9.74 -1.93
N THR A 193 7.26 -8.66 -2.68
CA THR A 193 8.27 -7.62 -2.94
C THR A 193 7.86 -6.23 -2.40
N LEU A 194 6.56 -5.97 -2.26
CA LEU A 194 6.06 -4.75 -1.59
C LEU A 194 6.44 -4.66 -0.10
N PRO A 195 6.38 -3.48 0.52
CA PRO A 195 6.27 -2.16 -0.11
C PRO A 195 7.54 -1.73 -0.85
N VAL A 196 7.43 -0.67 -1.64
CA VAL A 196 8.59 0.03 -2.24
C VAL A 196 9.39 0.73 -1.15
N THR A 197 10.71 0.53 -1.11
CA THR A 197 11.62 1.18 -0.13
C THR A 197 12.52 2.23 -0.75
N GLU A 198 12.82 2.14 -2.04
CA GLU A 198 13.55 3.17 -2.77
C GLU A 198 13.04 3.33 -4.21
N LEU A 199 13.16 4.53 -4.72
CA LEU A 199 12.98 4.86 -6.13
C LEU A 199 14.31 5.37 -6.69
N ARG A 200 14.70 4.83 -7.84
CA ARG A 200 15.94 5.14 -8.55
C ARG A 200 15.62 5.59 -9.96
N PHE A 201 16.23 6.69 -10.37
CA PHE A 201 16.07 7.25 -11.72
C PHE A 201 17.40 7.82 -12.21
N CYS A 202 17.47 8.12 -13.50
CA CYS A 202 18.62 8.75 -14.17
C CYS A 202 18.16 9.39 -15.48
N ASP A 203 19.10 9.67 -16.39
CA ASP A 203 18.82 10.24 -17.72
C ASP A 203 18.01 11.54 -17.59
N THR A 204 18.50 12.40 -16.70
CA THR A 204 17.97 13.75 -16.45
C THR A 204 19.11 14.77 -16.39
N GLY A 205 20.22 14.48 -17.07
CA GLY A 205 21.46 15.26 -17.00
C GLY A 205 21.46 16.45 -17.98
N ASP A 206 20.86 16.29 -19.16
CA ASP A 206 20.71 17.41 -20.10
C ASP A 206 19.62 18.39 -19.64
N LYS A 207 19.79 19.67 -20.00
CA LYS A 207 18.90 20.77 -19.60
C LYS A 207 17.43 20.58 -20.03
N ARG A 208 17.17 19.75 -21.04
CA ARG A 208 15.82 19.43 -21.53
C ARG A 208 15.25 18.19 -20.87
N GLU A 209 16.07 17.40 -20.19
CA GLU A 209 15.66 16.13 -19.62
C GLU A 209 15.07 16.34 -18.23
N LYS A 210 13.91 15.74 -18.00
CA LYS A 210 13.18 15.87 -16.73
C LYS A 210 12.44 14.57 -16.43
N GLY A 211 12.42 14.23 -15.15
CA GLY A 211 11.57 13.18 -14.61
C GLY A 211 10.68 13.71 -13.50
N TYR A 212 9.54 13.06 -13.28
CA TYR A 212 8.78 13.17 -12.05
C TYR A 212 8.34 11.80 -11.61
N HIS A 213 8.47 11.52 -10.32
CA HIS A 213 7.93 10.28 -9.77
C HIS A 213 6.84 10.56 -8.75
N THR A 214 5.94 9.59 -8.62
CA THR A 214 4.90 9.58 -7.59
C THR A 214 4.76 8.14 -7.09
N LEU A 215 4.72 7.98 -5.78
CA LEU A 215 4.48 6.72 -5.10
C LEU A 215 3.26 6.89 -4.20
N GLY A 216 2.27 6.03 -4.36
CA GLY A 216 1.08 6.04 -3.51
C GLY A 216 1.32 5.30 -2.20
N LYS A 217 0.37 5.46 -1.28
CA LYS A 217 0.28 4.65 -0.05
C LYS A 217 0.26 3.16 -0.38
N LEU A 218 0.82 2.36 0.51
CA LEU A 218 0.58 0.91 0.50
C LEU A 218 -0.86 0.67 0.96
N ARG A 219 -1.64 -0.07 0.18
CA ARG A 219 -3.03 -0.41 0.50
C ARG A 219 -3.13 -1.93 0.65
N CYS A 220 -3.68 -2.40 1.77
CA CYS A 220 -3.81 -3.84 2.07
C CYS A 220 -5.20 -4.18 2.60
N TRP A 221 -5.80 -5.28 2.14
CA TRP A 221 -7.17 -5.68 2.49
C TRP A 221 -7.47 -7.15 2.20
N GLY A 222 -8.69 -7.55 2.57
CA GLY A 222 -9.26 -8.87 2.31
C GLY A 222 -8.87 -9.90 3.35
#